data_AF-A0A8K0GFY1-F1
#
_entry.id   AF-A0A8K0GFY1-F1
#
_cell.length_a   1.000
_cell.length_b   1.000
_cell.length_c   1.000
_cell.angle_alpha   90.00
_cell.angle_beta   90.00
_cell.angle_gamma   90.00
#
_symmetry.space_group_name_H-M   'P 1'
#
loop_
_entity.id
_entity.type
_entity.pdbx_description
1 polymer ?
#
loop_
_entity_poly.entity_id
_entity_poly.type
_entity_poly.pdbx_seq_one_letter_code
_entity_poly.pdbx_strand_id
1 'polypeptide(L)'
;MDDGVDYMHPDLKFNYNAKASYDFSSNDPYPYPRYTDDWFNSHGTRCAGEVAAARDNGICGVGVAYDSKIAGIRMLDQPYMTDLIEANSMGHEPNLIDIYSASWGPTDDGKTVDGPRNATMRAIVRGVNE
;
A
#
# COMPACT_ATOMS: atom_id res chain seq x y z
N MET A 1 1.63 0.89 -0.53
CA MET A 1 0.56 1.64 -1.23
C MET A 1 0.25 0.89 -2.50
N ASP A 2 -0.92 0.26 -2.60
CA ASP A 2 -1.16 -0.77 -3.60
C ASP A 2 -2.66 -1.02 -3.86
N ASP A 3 -3.02 -2.23 -4.28
CA ASP A 3 -4.37 -2.74 -4.55
C ASP A 3 -5.17 -3.21 -3.31
N GLY A 4 -4.52 -3.25 -2.14
CA GLY A 4 -5.11 -3.64 -0.86
C GLY A 4 -4.21 -4.57 -0.07
N VAL A 5 -4.57 -4.82 1.20
CA VAL A 5 -3.88 -5.78 2.06
C VAL A 5 -4.93 -6.63 2.76
N ASP A 6 -4.86 -7.95 2.61
CA ASP A 6 -5.64 -8.89 3.40
C ASP A 6 -5.14 -8.87 4.85
N TYR A 7 -5.58 -7.85 5.59
CA TYR A 7 -5.23 -7.67 7.00
C TYR A 7 -5.83 -8.75 7.92
N MET A 8 -6.67 -9.64 7.38
CA MET A 8 -7.18 -10.82 8.09
C MET A 8 -6.30 -12.06 7.85
N HIS A 9 -5.35 -11.99 6.92
CA HIS A 9 -4.43 -13.08 6.63
C HIS A 9 -3.74 -13.53 7.92
N PRO A 10 -3.72 -14.84 8.24
CA PRO A 10 -3.20 -15.32 9.52
C PRO A 10 -1.75 -14.91 9.81
N ASP A 11 -0.98 -14.67 8.75
CA ASP A 11 0.43 -14.28 8.81
C ASP A 11 0.65 -12.75 8.89
N LEU A 12 -0.41 -11.95 8.72
CA LEU A 12 -0.32 -10.47 8.72
C LEU A 12 -1.14 -9.81 9.84
N LYS A 13 -2.23 -10.44 10.27
CA LYS A 13 -3.23 -9.82 11.16
C LYS A 13 -2.69 -9.25 12.48
N PHE A 14 -1.60 -9.81 13.01
CA PHE A 14 -0.99 -9.32 14.25
C PHE A 14 -0.03 -8.13 14.04
N ASN A 15 0.45 -7.96 12.81
CA ASN A 15 1.32 -6.87 12.39
C ASN A 15 0.56 -5.75 11.68
N TYR A 16 -0.71 -5.95 11.33
CA TYR A 16 -1.54 -4.93 10.75
C TYR A 16 -1.75 -3.71 11.67
N ASN A 17 -1.58 -2.50 11.11
CA ASN A 17 -1.87 -1.24 11.77
C ASN A 17 -3.06 -0.54 11.10
N ALA A 18 -4.25 -0.75 11.68
CA ALA A 18 -5.49 -0.16 11.18
C ALA A 18 -5.50 1.38 11.22
N LYS A 19 -4.80 2.01 12.17
CA LYS A 19 -4.80 3.47 12.32
C LYS A 19 -4.05 4.17 11.18
N ALA A 20 -3.03 3.52 10.64
CA ALA A 20 -2.22 4.01 9.53
C ALA A 20 -2.74 3.55 8.14
N SER A 21 -3.88 2.86 8.12
CA SER A 21 -4.40 2.21 6.92
C SER A 21 -5.64 2.91 6.39
N TYR A 22 -5.81 2.93 5.07
CA TYR A 22 -6.96 3.57 4.43
C TYR A 22 -7.24 3.04 3.02
N ASP A 23 -8.50 3.05 2.61
CA ASP A 23 -8.94 2.74 1.26
C ASP A 23 -9.36 4.01 0.52
N PHE A 24 -8.52 4.49 -0.39
CA PHE A 24 -8.83 5.63 -1.27
C PHE A 24 -9.68 5.22 -2.48
N SER A 25 -9.77 3.94 -2.80
CA SER A 25 -10.58 3.41 -3.91
C SER A 25 -12.07 3.36 -3.53
N SER A 26 -12.36 3.04 -2.26
CA SER A 26 -13.72 2.94 -1.70
C SER A 26 -14.07 4.07 -0.72
N ASN A 27 -13.07 4.90 -0.36
CA ASN A 27 -13.17 6.03 0.58
C ASN A 27 -13.67 5.61 1.98
N ASP A 28 -12.99 4.63 2.57
CA ASP A 28 -13.29 4.07 3.89
C ASP A 28 -11.99 3.56 4.59
N PRO A 29 -12.02 3.20 5.88
CA PRO A 29 -10.82 2.82 6.62
C PRO A 29 -10.39 1.34 6.45
N TYR A 30 -10.99 0.59 5.53
CA TYR A 30 -10.80 -0.86 5.37
C TYR A 30 -10.12 -1.17 4.03
N PRO A 31 -8.77 -1.21 3.95
CA PRO A 31 -8.03 -1.48 2.71
C PRO A 31 -8.05 -2.96 2.32
N TYR A 32 -9.14 -3.67 2.59
CA TYR A 32 -9.27 -5.10 2.28
C TYR A 32 -9.35 -5.27 0.76
N PRO A 33 -8.59 -6.20 0.15
CA PRO A 33 -8.60 -6.38 -1.28
C PRO A 33 -9.96 -6.92 -1.74
N ARG A 34 -10.50 -6.34 -2.81
CA ARG A 34 -11.72 -6.88 -3.44
C ARG A 34 -11.37 -8.16 -4.18
N TYR A 35 -12.00 -9.27 -3.80
CA TYR A 35 -11.81 -10.54 -4.48
C TYR A 35 -12.34 -10.50 -5.91
N THR A 36 -11.55 -11.06 -6.81
CA THR A 36 -11.87 -11.30 -8.23
C THR A 36 -11.40 -12.70 -8.61
N ASP A 37 -11.98 -13.29 -9.66
CA ASP A 37 -11.66 -14.65 -10.09
C ASP A 37 -10.21 -14.80 -10.61
N ASP A 38 -9.58 -13.68 -10.99
CA ASP A 38 -8.22 -13.60 -11.53
C ASP A 38 -7.18 -13.12 -10.51
N TRP A 39 -7.56 -12.93 -9.24
CA TRP A 39 -6.67 -12.47 -8.18
C TRP A 39 -6.03 -11.12 -8.47
N PHE A 40 -6.75 -10.24 -9.19
CA PHE A 40 -6.27 -8.94 -9.61
C PHE A 40 -5.71 -8.11 -8.45
N ASN A 41 -6.43 -8.06 -7.32
CA ASN A 41 -6.05 -7.30 -6.12
C ASN A 41 -5.20 -8.11 -5.11
N SER A 42 -4.27 -8.92 -5.58
CA SER A 42 -3.43 -9.76 -4.71
C SER A 42 -2.04 -9.20 -4.44
N HIS A 43 -1.63 -8.14 -5.13
CA HIS A 43 -0.27 -7.66 -5.16
C HIS A 43 0.16 -7.08 -3.80
N GLY A 44 -0.62 -6.17 -3.23
CA GLY A 44 -0.30 -5.52 -1.96
C GLY A 44 -0.22 -6.49 -0.77
N THR A 45 -1.02 -7.56 -0.76
CA THR A 45 -0.95 -8.61 0.27
C THR A 45 0.37 -9.40 0.17
N ARG A 46 0.85 -9.69 -1.05
CA ARG A 46 2.13 -10.37 -1.27
C ARG A 46 3.28 -9.50 -0.78
N CYS A 47 3.31 -8.23 -1.18
CA CYS A 47 4.33 -7.27 -0.75
C CYS A 47 4.32 -7.04 0.76
N ALA A 48 3.14 -7.01 1.40
CA ALA A 48 3.03 -6.90 2.85
C ALA A 48 3.67 -8.10 3.57
N GLY A 49 3.53 -9.31 3.02
CA GLY A 49 4.18 -10.52 3.52
C GLY A 49 5.70 -10.46 3.47
N GLU A 50 6.26 -9.96 2.38
CA GLU A 50 7.72 -9.79 2.23
C GLU A 50 8.31 -8.91 3.34
N VAL A 51 7.57 -7.88 3.77
CA VAL A 51 8.02 -6.95 4.83
C VAL A 51 7.76 -7.51 6.22
N ALA A 52 6.53 -7.93 6.52
CA ALA A 52 6.06 -8.10 7.89
C ALA A 52 5.24 -9.36 8.13
N ALA A 53 5.36 -10.41 7.29
CA ALA A 53 4.86 -11.73 7.65
C ALA A 53 5.43 -12.17 9.02
N ALA A 54 4.55 -12.70 9.87
CA ALA A 54 4.91 -13.05 11.24
C ALA A 54 5.89 -14.23 11.27
N ARG A 55 6.79 -14.21 12.26
CA ARG A 55 7.70 -15.35 12.50
C ARG A 55 7.05 -16.39 13.40
N ASP A 56 7.56 -17.63 13.33
CA ASP A 56 7.33 -18.71 14.30
C ASP A 56 5.84 -19.05 14.58
N ASN A 57 4.94 -18.78 13.63
CA ASN A 57 3.50 -19.06 13.75
C ASN A 57 3.06 -20.33 13.00
N GLY A 58 3.97 -20.98 12.25
CA GLY A 58 3.70 -22.18 11.46
C GLY A 58 2.88 -21.93 10.18
N ILE A 59 2.80 -20.69 9.71
CA ILE A 59 2.01 -20.28 8.54
C ILE A 59 2.94 -19.63 7.52
N CYS A 60 2.88 -20.07 6.26
CA CYS A 60 3.65 -19.50 5.15
C CYS A 60 5.17 -19.37 5.43
N GLY A 61 5.69 -18.14 5.57
CA GLY A 61 7.12 -17.80 5.64
C GLY A 61 7.42 -16.82 6.76
N VAL A 62 8.30 -15.85 6.51
CA VAL A 62 8.63 -14.78 7.47
C VAL A 62 9.02 -13.51 6.72
N GLY A 63 8.57 -12.36 7.22
CA GLY A 63 8.92 -11.06 6.66
C GLY A 63 10.31 -10.61 7.10
N VAL A 64 10.96 -9.75 6.29
CA VAL A 64 12.29 -9.19 6.61
C VAL A 64 12.28 -8.45 7.95
N ALA A 65 11.21 -7.72 8.23
CA ALA A 65 10.96 -7.00 9.46
C ALA A 65 9.69 -7.55 10.15
N TYR A 66 9.71 -8.85 10.48
CA TYR A 66 8.57 -9.60 11.03
C TYR A 66 7.95 -9.04 12.33
N ASP A 67 8.64 -8.15 13.07
CA ASP A 67 8.11 -7.48 14.28
C ASP A 67 7.65 -6.03 13.99
N SER A 68 7.76 -5.56 12.74
CA SER A 68 7.26 -4.25 12.32
C SER A 68 5.74 -4.24 12.15
N LYS A 69 5.17 -3.05 12.04
CA LYS A 69 3.77 -2.88 11.66
C LYS A 69 3.62 -2.63 10.17
N ILE A 70 2.54 -3.16 9.59
CA ILE A 70 2.20 -2.97 8.19
C ILE A 70 0.87 -2.23 8.05
N ALA A 71 0.85 -1.21 7.20
CA ALA A 71 -0.35 -0.47 6.85
C ALA A 71 -0.77 -0.77 5.41
N GLY A 72 -2.07 -0.87 5.18
CA GLY A 72 -2.65 -1.00 3.84
C GLY A 72 -3.17 0.33 3.34
N ILE A 73 -2.64 0.82 2.22
CA ILE A 73 -3.19 1.99 1.50
C ILE A 73 -3.71 1.47 0.16
N ARG A 74 -5.02 1.22 0.07
CA ARG A 74 -5.68 0.68 -1.13
C ARG A 74 -6.05 1.83 -2.07
N MET A 75 -5.32 1.94 -3.17
CA MET A 75 -5.45 3.05 -4.12
C MET A 75 -5.38 2.60 -5.58
N LEU A 76 -4.93 1.38 -5.89
CA LEU A 76 -4.83 0.90 -7.27
C LEU A 76 -6.09 0.19 -7.79
N ASP A 77 -7.05 -0.17 -6.92
CA ASP A 77 -8.28 -0.85 -7.34
C ASP A 77 -9.37 0.13 -7.79
N GLN A 78 -9.09 0.88 -8.85
CA GLN A 78 -10.04 1.81 -9.44
C GLN A 78 -9.79 2.02 -10.93
N PRO A 79 -10.77 2.53 -11.71
CA PRO A 79 -10.66 2.61 -13.16
C PRO A 79 -9.49 3.47 -13.67
N TYR A 80 -9.18 4.56 -12.95
CA TYR A 80 -8.10 5.48 -13.31
C TYR A 80 -7.45 6.05 -12.05
N MET A 81 -6.12 6.09 -12.05
CA MET A 81 -5.37 6.82 -11.05
C MET A 81 -5.38 8.33 -11.34
N THR A 82 -5.50 9.13 -10.29
CA THR A 82 -5.44 10.59 -10.38
C THR A 82 -4.34 11.14 -9.48
N ASP A 83 -3.79 12.30 -9.84
CA ASP A 83 -2.77 13.00 -9.03
C ASP A 83 -3.23 13.26 -7.60
N LEU A 84 -4.54 13.48 -7.38
CA LEU A 84 -5.06 13.73 -6.04
C LEU A 84 -5.04 12.46 -5.18
N ILE A 85 -5.39 11.31 -5.75
CA ILE A 85 -5.37 10.03 -5.03
C ILE A 85 -3.93 9.63 -4.72
N GLU A 86 -3.04 9.81 -5.70
CA GLU A 86 -1.61 9.59 -5.53
C GLU A 86 -1.02 10.47 -4.41
N ALA A 87 -1.31 11.78 -4.44
CA ALA A 87 -0.88 12.73 -3.41
C ALA A 87 -1.44 12.41 -2.03
N ASN A 88 -2.73 12.08 -1.93
CA ASN A 88 -3.37 11.74 -0.66
C ASN A 88 -2.81 10.44 -0.09
N SER A 89 -2.51 9.47 -0.96
CA SER A 89 -1.89 8.20 -0.56
C SER A 89 -0.46 8.39 -0.07
N MET A 90 0.35 9.20 -0.78
CA MET A 90 1.73 9.54 -0.40
C MET A 90 1.79 10.33 0.91
N GLY A 91 0.81 11.19 1.17
CA GLY A 91 0.73 12.03 2.37
C GLY A 91 -0.12 11.46 3.51
N HIS A 92 -0.50 10.18 3.46
CA HIS A 92 -1.41 9.59 4.43
C HIS A 92 -0.69 9.21 5.73
N GLU A 93 -1.05 9.83 6.86
CA GLU A 93 -0.51 9.50 8.18
C GLU A 93 1.04 9.54 8.28
N PRO A 94 1.72 10.62 7.85
CA PRO A 94 3.19 10.72 7.86
C PRO A 94 3.80 10.71 9.26
N ASN A 95 3.00 10.96 10.31
CA ASN A 95 3.44 10.86 11.70
C ASN A 95 3.32 9.44 12.27
N LEU A 96 2.73 8.51 11.53
CA LEU A 96 2.55 7.10 11.93
C LEU A 96 3.23 6.12 10.98
N ILE A 97 3.40 6.49 9.71
CA ILE A 97 4.03 5.66 8.69
C ILE A 97 5.47 6.13 8.47
N ASP A 98 6.43 5.28 8.81
CA ASP A 98 7.85 5.57 8.64
C ASP A 98 8.33 5.33 7.19
N ILE A 99 7.78 4.32 6.52
CA ILE A 99 8.23 3.86 5.20
C ILE A 99 7.01 3.57 4.32
N TYR A 100 7.00 4.18 3.12
CA TYR A 100 6.04 3.87 2.07
C TYR A 100 6.71 3.02 1.00
N SER A 101 6.17 1.83 0.75
CA SER A 101 6.58 0.95 -0.35
C SER A 101 5.55 1.03 -1.48
N ALA A 102 6.03 1.27 -2.70
CA ALA A 102 5.23 1.46 -3.90
C ALA A 102 6.00 0.93 -5.12
N SER A 103 5.32 0.13 -5.94
CA SER A 103 5.84 -0.41 -7.20
C SER A 103 4.80 -0.24 -8.32
N TRP A 104 4.30 0.98 -8.44
CA TRP A 104 3.44 1.44 -9.51
C TRP A 104 4.07 2.68 -10.13
N GLY A 105 3.60 3.07 -11.31
CA GLY A 105 4.16 4.20 -12.04
C GLY A 105 3.62 4.27 -13.47
N PRO A 106 4.31 5.01 -14.34
CA PRO A 106 4.02 5.00 -15.77
C PRO A 106 4.10 3.59 -16.36
N THR A 107 3.45 3.37 -17.50
CA THR A 107 3.48 2.10 -18.20
C THR A 107 4.90 1.70 -18.62
N ASP A 108 5.31 0.48 -18.26
CA ASP A 108 6.62 -0.09 -18.63
C ASP A 108 6.67 -0.61 -20.09
N ASP A 109 6.34 0.24 -21.05
CA ASP A 109 6.31 -0.12 -22.49
C ASP A 109 7.57 0.29 -23.27
N GLY A 110 8.55 0.89 -22.57
CA GLY A 110 9.78 1.42 -23.17
C GLY A 110 9.57 2.66 -24.04
N LYS A 111 8.41 3.31 -23.99
CA LYS A 111 8.04 4.48 -24.80
C LYS A 111 7.43 5.61 -23.97
N THR A 112 6.87 5.29 -22.82
CA THR A 112 6.22 6.23 -21.93
C THR A 112 7.25 7.00 -21.11
N VAL A 113 7.11 8.32 -21.07
CA VAL A 113 7.83 9.21 -20.14
C VAL A 113 6.78 10.01 -19.40
N ASP A 114 6.58 9.68 -18.13
CA ASP A 114 5.62 10.38 -17.27
C ASP A 114 6.10 10.39 -15.82
N GLY A 115 5.41 11.10 -14.95
CA GLY A 115 5.75 11.19 -13.54
C GLY A 115 4.70 11.93 -12.71
N PRO A 116 4.96 12.10 -11.41
CA PRO A 116 4.04 12.74 -10.47
C PRO A 116 3.69 14.16 -10.94
N ARG A 117 2.40 14.52 -10.81
CA ARG A 117 1.93 15.89 -11.08
C ARG A 117 2.03 16.74 -9.80
N ASN A 118 1.50 17.96 -9.86
CA ASN A 118 1.75 19.00 -8.85
C ASN A 118 1.29 18.63 -7.43
N ALA A 119 0.18 17.91 -7.26
CA ALA A 119 -0.26 17.54 -5.91
C ALA A 119 0.67 16.47 -5.32
N THR A 120 1.00 15.44 -6.09
CA THR A 120 1.89 14.37 -5.63
C THR A 120 3.28 14.88 -5.35
N MET A 121 3.83 15.73 -6.24
CA MET A 121 5.13 16.36 -6.01
C MET A 121 5.16 17.16 -4.71
N ARG A 122 4.07 17.86 -4.35
CA ARG A 122 3.97 18.55 -3.06
C ARG A 122 3.90 17.58 -1.88
N ALA A 123 3.18 16.47 -2.00
CA ALA A 123 3.13 15.45 -0.96
C ALA A 123 4.52 14.83 -0.70
N ILE A 124 5.27 14.52 -1.76
CA ILE A 124 6.65 14.03 -1.67
C ILE A 124 7.56 15.08 -1.02
N VAL A 125 7.52 16.33 -1.49
CA VAL A 125 8.33 17.42 -0.91
C VAL A 125 7.99 17.64 0.56
N ARG A 126 6.72 17.52 0.94
CA ARG A 126 6.29 17.61 2.33
C ARG A 126 6.89 16.48 3.17
N GLY A 127 6.75 15.22 2.76
CA GLY A 127 7.29 14.08 3.49
C GLY A 127 8.82 14.06 3.62
N VAL A 128 9.54 14.84 2.81
CA VAL A 128 11.00 15.02 2.94
C VAL A 128 11.38 16.14 3.91
N ASN A 129 10.55 17.19 4.02
CA ASN A 129 10.93 18.44 4.70
C ASN A 129 10.17 18.71 6.01
N GLU A 130 9.06 18.03 6.26
CA GLU A 130 8.18 18.20 7.42
C GLU A 130 8.04 16.88 8.19
#